data_AF-A0A2I0WIF6-F1
#
_entry.id   AF-A0A2I0WIF6-F1
#
_cell.length_a   1.000
_cell.length_b   1.000
_cell.length_c   1.000
_cell.angle_alpha   90.00
_cell.angle_beta   90.00
_cell.angle_gamma   90.00
#
_symmetry.space_group_name_H-M   'P 1'
#
loop_
_entity.id
_entity.type
_entity.pdbx_description
1 polymer ?
#
loop_
_entity_poly.entity_id
_entity_poly.type
_entity_poly.pdbx_seq_one_letter_code
_entity_poly.pdbx_strand_id
1 'polypeptide(L)'
;MRVSTFPYGKEIWDRLCITYEGTSEVKHSRINILLHDYELFRMKPSETIFDMYSRFTQIVSSLHALGREISNYEKVNKIVRCLHNFLMLR
;
A
#
# COMPACT_ATOMS: atom_id res chain seq x y z
N MET A 1 28.23 35.91 -29.60
CA MET A 1 26.77 35.86 -29.36
C MET A 1 26.52 34.75 -28.35
N ARG A 2 26.37 35.08 -27.05
CA ARG A 2 26.09 34.08 -26.02
C ARG A 2 24.61 33.74 -26.10
N VAL A 3 24.29 32.51 -26.49
CA VAL A 3 22.91 32.01 -26.54
C VAL A 3 22.49 31.71 -25.09
N SER A 4 22.13 32.76 -24.36
CA SER A 4 21.54 32.68 -23.03
C SER A 4 20.04 32.45 -23.16
N THR A 5 19.66 31.25 -23.57
CA THR A 5 18.30 30.74 -23.43
C THR A 5 18.44 29.35 -22.85
N PHE A 6 18.05 29.14 -21.59
CA PHE A 6 17.24 27.99 -21.13
C PHE A 6 16.94 27.96 -19.60
N PRO A 7 16.46 29.04 -18.95
CA PRO A 7 15.86 28.88 -17.61
C PRO A 7 14.58 28.02 -17.67
N TYR A 8 13.84 28.07 -18.78
CA TYR A 8 12.56 27.39 -18.95
C TYR A 8 12.64 25.85 -18.93
N GLY A 9 13.64 25.25 -19.57
CA GLY A 9 13.75 23.79 -19.61
C GLY A 9 14.16 23.18 -18.27
N LYS A 10 15.00 23.88 -17.49
CA LYS A 10 15.35 23.45 -16.14
C LYS A 10 14.14 23.56 -15.20
N GLU A 11 13.38 24.64 -15.30
CA GLU A 11 12.17 24.83 -14.48
C GLU A 11 11.06 23.81 -14.82
N ILE A 12 10.86 23.50 -16.11
CA ILE A 12 9.93 22.45 -16.55
C ILE A 12 10.40 21.08 -16.05
N TRP A 13 11.70 20.77 -16.15
CA TRP A 13 12.26 19.51 -15.65
C TRP A 13 12.14 19.38 -14.13
N ASP A 14 12.51 20.43 -13.38
CA ASP A 14 12.39 20.44 -11.91
C ASP A 14 10.92 20.28 -11.50
N ARG A 15 9.98 20.92 -12.19
CA ARG A 15 8.54 20.76 -11.92
C ARG A 15 8.03 19.37 -12.27
N LEU A 16 8.53 18.76 -13.34
CA LEU A 16 8.23 17.36 -13.70
C LEU A 16 8.79 16.39 -12.67
N CYS A 17 10.04 16.57 -12.24
CA CYS A 17 10.66 15.80 -11.16
C CYS A 17 9.87 15.94 -9.87
N ILE A 18 9.59 17.15 -9.39
CA ILE A 18 8.81 17.36 -8.15
C ILE A 18 7.42 16.73 -8.23
N THR A 19 6.74 16.81 -9.39
CA THR A 19 5.42 16.19 -9.56
C THR A 19 5.54 14.67 -9.59
N TYR A 20 6.54 14.12 -10.28
CA TYR A 20 6.74 12.68 -10.42
C TYR A 20 7.27 12.03 -9.14
N GLU A 21 8.31 12.60 -8.55
CA GLU A 21 8.82 12.30 -7.20
C GLU A 21 7.65 12.38 -6.23
N GLY A 22 6.94 13.50 -6.13
CA GLY A 22 5.77 13.64 -5.26
C GLY A 22 4.70 12.57 -5.47
N THR A 23 4.43 12.16 -6.72
CA THR A 23 3.54 11.02 -6.99
C THR A 23 4.13 9.68 -6.57
N SER A 24 5.44 9.51 -6.66
CA SER A 24 6.19 8.31 -6.29
C SER A 24 6.35 8.18 -4.77
N GLU A 25 6.71 9.24 -4.04
CA GLU A 25 6.77 9.25 -2.58
C GLU A 25 5.39 9.09 -1.97
N VAL A 26 4.36 9.74 -2.52
CA VAL A 26 2.97 9.53 -2.07
C VAL A 26 2.55 8.08 -2.32
N LYS A 27 2.90 7.49 -3.47
CA LYS A 27 2.63 6.07 -3.75
C LYS A 27 3.37 5.16 -2.76
N HIS A 28 4.64 5.39 -2.51
CA HIS A 28 5.44 4.64 -1.53
C HIS A 28 4.89 4.77 -0.11
N SER A 29 4.52 5.98 0.31
CA SER A 29 3.90 6.23 1.60
C SER A 29 2.59 5.45 1.76
N ARG A 30 1.72 5.46 0.74
CA ARG A 30 0.47 4.68 0.73
C ARG A 30 0.71 3.18 0.80
N ILE A 31 1.72 2.66 0.08
CA ILE A 31 2.11 1.25 0.17
C ILE A 31 2.55 0.92 1.60
N ASN A 32 3.38 1.76 2.23
CA ASN A 32 3.87 1.53 3.59
C ASN A 32 2.73 1.53 4.61
N ILE A 33 1.77 2.45 4.49
CA ILE A 33 0.59 2.49 5.37
C ILE A 33 -0.24 1.20 5.21
N LEU A 34 -0.50 0.77 3.97
CA LEU A 34 -1.28 -0.45 3.71
C LEU A 34 -0.53 -1.72 4.14
N LEU A 35 0.80 -1.75 4.03
CA LEU A 35 1.61 -2.85 4.55
C LEU A 35 1.55 -2.90 6.07
N HIS A 36 1.59 -1.76 6.74
CA HIS A 36 1.42 -1.69 8.19
C HIS A 36 0.04 -2.18 8.63
N ASP A 37 -1.03 -1.75 7.94
CA ASP A 37 -2.39 -2.23 8.18
C ASP A 37 -2.51 -3.74 7.93
N TYR A 38 -1.84 -4.26 6.90
CA TYR A 38 -1.74 -5.68 6.62
C TYR A 38 -1.01 -6.43 7.72
N GLU A 39 0.13 -5.93 8.21
CA GLU A 39 0.92 -6.55 9.27
C GLU A 39 0.15 -6.59 10.60
N LEU A 40 -0.54 -5.52 10.96
CA LEU A 40 -1.38 -5.45 12.16
C LEU A 40 -2.77 -6.07 11.99
N PHE A 41 -3.09 -6.56 10.80
CA PHE A 41 -4.39 -7.11 10.50
C PHE A 41 -4.76 -8.25 11.46
N ARG A 42 -5.91 -8.09 12.12
CA ARG A 42 -6.50 -9.05 13.06
C ARG A 42 -8.01 -9.09 12.90
N MET A 43 -8.58 -10.22 13.30
CA MET A 43 -10.03 -10.32 13.42
C MET A 43 -10.51 -9.53 14.65
N LYS A 44 -11.60 -8.78 14.49
CA LYS A 44 -12.26 -8.02 15.55
C LYS A 44 -13.28 -8.92 16.28
N PRO A 45 -13.56 -8.71 17.58
CA PRO A 45 -14.53 -9.53 18.32
C PRO A 45 -15.97 -9.47 17.81
N SER A 46 -16.37 -8.34 17.22
CA SER A 46 -17.73 -8.06 16.76
C SER A 46 -17.96 -8.32 15.27
N GLU A 47 -16.92 -8.67 14.50
CA GLU A 47 -17.06 -8.88 13.06
C GLU A 47 -17.23 -10.35 12.72
N THR A 48 -17.90 -10.63 11.60
CA THR A 48 -17.99 -12.00 11.07
C THR A 48 -16.71 -12.37 10.31
N ILE A 49 -16.51 -13.66 10.04
CA ILE A 49 -15.40 -14.14 9.20
C ILE A 49 -15.49 -13.52 7.79
N PHE A 50 -16.71 -13.34 7.27
CA PHE A 50 -16.93 -12.72 5.97
C PHE A 50 -16.51 -11.24 5.96
N ASP A 51 -16.89 -10.48 6.98
CA ASP A 51 -16.49 -9.07 7.13
C ASP A 51 -14.97 -8.94 7.21
N MET A 52 -14.35 -9.79 8.01
CA MET A 52 -12.89 -9.88 8.13
C MET A 52 -12.24 -10.15 6.76
N TYR A 53 -12.71 -11.18 6.04
CA TYR A 53 -12.17 -11.54 4.73
C TYR A 53 -12.35 -10.43 3.69
N SER A 54 -13.48 -9.71 3.74
CA SER A 54 -13.74 -8.56 2.87
C SER A 54 -12.72 -7.44 3.11
N ARG A 55 -12.49 -7.05 4.38
CA ARG A 55 -11.46 -6.05 4.72
C ARG A 55 -10.06 -6.49 4.30
N PHE A 56 -9.74 -7.77 4.51
CA PHE A 56 -8.46 -8.35 4.08
C PHE A 56 -8.27 -8.21 2.56
N THR A 57 -9.29 -8.58 1.79
CA THR A 57 -9.28 -8.50 0.33
C THR A 57 -9.14 -7.06 -0.16
N GLN A 58 -9.79 -6.10 0.50
CA GLN A 58 -9.65 -4.67 0.19
C GLN A 58 -8.21 -4.18 0.34
N ILE A 59 -7.50 -4.58 1.41
CA ILE A 59 -6.10 -4.21 1.63
C ILE A 59 -5.20 -4.83 0.55
N VAL A 60 -5.34 -6.14 0.30
CA VAL A 60 -4.56 -6.86 -0.72
C VAL A 60 -4.79 -6.28 -2.12
N SER A 61 -6.04 -5.98 -2.46
CA SER A 61 -6.39 -5.36 -3.75
C SER A 61 -5.82 -3.96 -3.89
N SER A 62 -5.79 -3.18 -2.81
CA SER A 62 -5.22 -1.83 -2.80
C SER A 62 -3.70 -1.88 -2.98
N LEU A 63 -3.02 -2.81 -2.32
CA LEU A 63 -1.58 -3.04 -2.50
C LEU A 63 -1.26 -3.47 -3.93
N HIS A 64 -2.04 -4.40 -4.50
CA HIS A 64 -1.89 -4.83 -5.88
C HIS A 64 -2.05 -3.66 -6.87
N ALA A 65 -3.06 -2.79 -6.67
CA ALA A 65 -3.26 -1.61 -7.50
C ALA A 65 -2.09 -0.61 -7.43
N LEU A 66 -1.34 -0.59 -6.32
CA LEU A 66 -0.13 0.21 -6.15
C LEU A 66 1.14 -0.53 -6.63
N GLY A 67 1.03 -1.73 -7.21
CA GLY A 67 2.14 -2.52 -7.72
C GLY A 67 2.89 -3.32 -6.67
N ARG A 68 2.31 -3.51 -5.48
CA ARG A 68 2.82 -4.43 -4.46
C ARG A 68 2.03 -5.72 -4.50
N GLU A 69 2.62 -6.76 -5.06
CA GLU A 69 2.03 -8.09 -5.04
C GLU A 69 2.27 -8.81 -3.71
N ILE A 70 1.25 -9.52 -3.25
CA ILE A 70 1.32 -10.46 -2.13
C ILE A 70 1.07 -11.85 -2.72
N SER A 71 1.92 -12.81 -2.40
CA SER A 71 1.76 -14.19 -2.87
C SER A 71 0.52 -14.85 -2.25
N ASN A 72 -0.05 -15.84 -2.94
CA ASN A 72 -1.18 -16.59 -2.38
C ASN A 72 -0.80 -17.32 -1.08
N TYR A 73 0.45 -17.78 -0.97
CA TYR A 73 0.97 -18.39 0.25
C TYR A 73 0.95 -17.40 1.43
N GLU A 74 1.45 -16.18 1.23
CA GLU A 74 1.43 -15.13 2.26
C GLU A 74 0.00 -14.77 2.68
N LYS A 75 -0.93 -14.68 1.71
CA LYS A 75 -2.34 -14.38 2.00
C LYS A 75 -2.96 -15.46 2.88
N VAL A 76 -2.79 -16.73 2.51
CA VAL A 76 -3.35 -17.86 3.26
C VAL A 76 -2.75 -17.94 4.65
N ASN A 77 -1.42 -17.87 4.76
CA ASN A 77 -0.73 -17.90 6.05
C ASN A 77 -1.18 -16.75 6.96
N LYS A 78 -1.43 -15.56 6.40
CA LYS A 78 -1.93 -14.41 7.16
C LYS A 78 -3.33 -14.67 7.73
N ILE A 79 -4.26 -15.13 6.90
CA ILE A 79 -5.63 -15.45 7.34
C ILE A 79 -5.62 -16.54 8.41
N VAL A 80 -4.86 -17.62 8.21
CA VAL A 80 -4.75 -18.72 9.18
C VAL A 80 -4.23 -18.22 10.53
N ARG A 81 -3.20 -17.36 10.55
CA ARG A 81 -2.70 -16.75 11.79
C ARG A 81 -3.73 -15.86 12.46
N CYS A 82 -4.46 -15.05 11.70
CA CYS A 82 -5.52 -14.20 12.25
C CYS A 82 -6.63 -15.02 12.91
N LEU A 83 -7.05 -16.12 12.28
CA LEU A 83 -8.08 -17.01 12.81
C LEU A 83 -7.57 -17.81 14.03
N HIS A 84 -6.37 -18.38 13.98
CA HIS A 84 -5.78 -19.07 15.14
C HIS A 84 -5.65 -18.15 16.35
N ASN A 85 -5.15 -16.94 16.16
CA ASN A 85 -5.01 -15.97 17.25
C ASN A 85 -6.36 -15.55 17.83
N PHE A 86 -7.40 -15.44 16.99
CA PHE A 86 -8.74 -15.12 17.46
C PHE A 86 -9.35 -16.25 18.30
N LEU A 87 -9.18 -17.51 17.86
CA LEU A 87 -9.69 -18.68 18.56
C LEU A 87 -8.97 -18.95 19.88
N MET A 88 -7.68 -18.62 20.00
CA MET A 88 -6.92 -18.76 21.26
C MET A 88 -7.20 -17.65 22.28
N LEU A 89 -7.76 -16.51 21.86
CA LEU A 89 -8.12 -15.38 22.73
C LEU A 89 -9.58 -15.46 23.23
N ARG A 90 -10.33 -16.49 22.83
CA ARG A 90 -11.68 -16.80 23.30
C ARG A 90 -11.63 -17.96 24.29
#